data_AF-A0A2N1PMT1-F1
#
_entry.id   AF-A0A2N1PMT1-F1
#
_cell.length_a   1.000
_cell.length_b   1.000
_cell.length_c   1.000
_cell.angle_alpha   90.00
_cell.angle_beta   90.00
_cell.angle_gamma   90.00
#
_symmetry.space_group_name_H-M   'P 1'
#
loop_
_entity.id
_entity.type
_entity.pdbx_description
1 polymer ?
#
loop_
_entity_poly.entity_id
_entity_poly.type
_entity_poly.pdbx_seq_one_letter_code
_entity_poly.pdbx_strand_id
1 'polypeptide(L)'
;MQVTNKKWSLDKFFEVRKEVLKAWPTGQDPLLDLELSIENLKKLPPEKNFALKLKEAKCQGRTMIQPRAGVALLNEHIELMRHLEQAGADFLPSTIDSYTRQNR
;
A
#
# COMPACT_ATOMS: atom_id res chain seq x y z
N MET A 1 -8.04 19.66 14.57
CA MET A 1 -8.90 18.53 15.02
C MET A 1 -8.44 18.07 16.40
N GLN A 2 -9.36 17.88 17.36
CA GLN A 2 -9.00 17.32 18.67
C GLN A 2 -8.70 15.82 18.56
N VAL A 3 -7.56 15.38 19.10
CA VAL A 3 -7.16 13.97 19.10
C VAL A 3 -7.88 13.25 20.24
N THR A 4 -8.60 12.19 19.92
CA THR A 4 -9.28 11.33 20.89
C THR A 4 -9.20 9.88 20.43
N ASN A 5 -9.21 8.94 21.39
CA ASN A 5 -9.29 7.51 21.08
C ASN A 5 -10.74 7.10 20.77
N LYS A 6 -11.28 7.61 19.66
CA LYS A 6 -12.63 7.27 19.19
C LYS A 6 -12.64 7.13 17.68
N LYS A 7 -13.24 6.03 17.20
CA LYS A 7 -13.47 5.83 15.76
C LYS A 7 -14.28 7.00 15.20
N TRP A 8 -13.84 7.54 14.07
CA TRP A 8 -14.58 8.61 13.39
C TRP A 8 -15.91 8.09 12.84
N SER A 9 -16.89 8.99 12.73
CA SER A 9 -18.08 8.73 11.91
C SER A 9 -17.68 8.60 10.45
N LEU A 10 -18.52 7.91 9.66
CA LEU A 10 -18.30 7.80 8.22
C LEU A 10 -18.32 9.17 7.56
N ASP A 11 -19.25 10.05 7.94
CA ASP A 11 -19.35 11.42 7.40
C ASP A 11 -18.03 12.18 7.56
N LYS A 12 -17.47 12.16 8.78
CA LYS A 12 -16.18 12.81 9.07
C LYS A 12 -15.04 12.17 8.27
N PHE A 13 -15.00 10.84 8.17
CA PHE A 13 -13.99 10.14 7.38
C PHE A 13 -14.05 10.56 5.91
N PHE A 14 -15.24 10.61 5.32
CA PHE A 14 -15.43 11.00 3.94
C PHE A 14 -15.16 12.49 3.69
N GLU A 15 -15.46 13.37 4.64
CA GLU A 15 -15.11 14.78 4.58
C GLU A 15 -13.58 14.97 4.50
N VAL A 16 -12.82 14.35 5.43
CA VAL A 16 -11.35 14.44 5.45
C VAL A 16 -10.74 13.85 4.18
N ARG A 17 -11.28 12.74 3.64
CA ARG A 17 -10.79 12.17 2.37
C ARG A 17 -10.86 13.18 1.22
N LYS A 18 -11.92 13.99 1.13
CA LYS A 18 -12.05 15.02 0.09
C LYS A 18 -10.98 16.10 0.20
N GLU A 19 -10.51 16.41 1.41
CA GLU A 19 -9.42 17.35 1.62
C GLU A 19 -8.07 16.73 1.26
N VAL A 20 -7.80 15.50 1.71
CA VAL A 20 -6.54 14.79 1.45
C VAL A 20 -6.30 14.58 -0.05
N LEU A 21 -7.33 14.21 -0.82
CA LEU A 21 -7.22 14.00 -2.26
C LEU A 21 -6.90 15.29 -3.05
N LYS A 22 -7.03 16.47 -2.43
CA LYS A 22 -6.65 17.74 -3.08
C LYS A 22 -5.17 18.10 -2.90
N ALA A 23 -4.43 17.34 -2.07
CA ALA A 23 -3.05 17.68 -1.72
C ALA A 23 -2.04 17.53 -2.86
N TRP A 24 -2.36 16.74 -3.90
CA TRP A 24 -1.53 16.57 -5.09
C TRP A 24 -2.40 16.24 -6.32
N PRO A 25 -2.02 16.59 -7.57
CA PRO A 25 -2.83 16.34 -8.75
C PRO A 25 -3.23 14.86 -8.96
N THR A 26 -2.39 13.90 -8.55
CA THR A 26 -2.72 12.48 -8.64
C THR A 26 -3.88 12.07 -7.73
N GLY A 27 -4.27 12.90 -6.77
CA GLY A 27 -5.49 12.70 -5.98
C GLY A 27 -6.79 12.82 -6.79
N GLN A 28 -6.71 13.30 -8.04
CA GLN A 28 -7.82 13.32 -9.00
C GLN A 28 -7.84 12.09 -9.93
N ASP A 29 -6.91 11.14 -9.76
CA ASP A 29 -6.86 9.94 -10.57
C ASP A 29 -8.15 9.11 -10.39
N PRO A 30 -8.82 8.67 -11.48
CA PRO A 30 -10.04 7.88 -11.39
C PRO A 30 -9.86 6.56 -10.63
N LEU A 31 -8.63 6.03 -10.55
CA LEU A 31 -8.30 4.84 -9.77
C LEU A 31 -8.42 5.06 -8.25
N LEU A 32 -8.51 6.30 -7.77
CA LEU A 32 -8.76 6.62 -6.36
C LEU A 32 -10.24 6.70 -5.98
N ASP A 33 -11.15 6.41 -6.92
CA ASP A 33 -12.53 6.11 -6.58
C ASP A 33 -12.60 4.91 -5.63
N LEU A 34 -13.36 5.07 -4.54
CA LEU A 34 -13.35 4.09 -3.45
C LEU A 34 -14.05 2.78 -3.84
N GLU A 35 -15.14 2.86 -4.58
CA GLU A 35 -15.90 1.68 -4.99
C GLU A 35 -15.08 0.85 -5.98
N LEU A 36 -14.50 1.52 -6.99
CA LEU A 36 -13.58 0.92 -7.94
C LEU A 36 -12.36 0.30 -7.23
N SER A 37 -11.77 1.01 -6.27
CA SER A 37 -10.64 0.50 -5.48
C SER A 37 -11.01 -0.78 -4.73
N ILE A 38 -12.18 -0.83 -4.09
CA ILE A 38 -12.66 -2.01 -3.35
C ILE A 38 -12.84 -3.20 -4.29
N GLU A 39 -13.45 -2.99 -5.45
CA GLU A 39 -13.64 -4.06 -6.43
C GLU A 39 -12.31 -4.59 -6.96
N ASN A 40 -11.37 -3.70 -7.27
CA ASN A 40 -10.04 -4.07 -7.77
C ASN A 40 -9.26 -4.86 -6.72
N LEU A 41 -9.29 -4.44 -5.45
CA LEU A 41 -8.64 -5.15 -4.35
C LEU A 41 -9.23 -6.55 -4.10
N LYS A 42 -10.53 -6.75 -4.32
CA LYS A 42 -11.18 -8.07 -4.21
C LYS A 42 -10.79 -9.04 -5.33
N LYS A 43 -10.36 -8.54 -6.49
CA LYS A 43 -9.89 -9.35 -7.63
C LYS A 43 -8.45 -9.82 -7.46
N LEU A 44 -7.69 -9.27 -6.50
CA LEU A 44 -6.33 -9.71 -6.25
C LEU A 44 -6.31 -11.18 -5.80
N PRO A 45 -5.42 -12.01 -6.36
CA PRO A 45 -5.33 -13.38 -5.97
C PRO A 45 -4.78 -13.50 -4.53
N PRO A 46 -5.17 -14.52 -3.75
CA PRO A 46 -4.84 -14.63 -2.33
C PRO A 46 -3.34 -14.55 -2.01
N GLU A 47 -2.49 -15.12 -2.86
CA GLU A 47 -1.03 -15.14 -2.72
C GLU A 47 -0.38 -13.74 -2.84
N LYS A 48 -1.10 -12.77 -3.42
CA LYS A 48 -0.68 -11.35 -3.49
C LYS A 48 -1.31 -10.51 -2.39
N ASN A 49 -2.15 -11.09 -1.53
CA ASN A 49 -2.69 -10.41 -0.36
C ASN A 49 -1.77 -10.61 0.85
N PHE A 50 -1.20 -9.51 1.33
CA PHE A 50 -0.23 -9.54 2.43
C PHE A 50 -0.81 -10.17 3.71
N ALA A 51 -2.06 -9.85 4.07
CA ALA A 51 -2.68 -10.33 5.30
C ALA A 51 -2.99 -11.84 5.24
N LEU A 52 -3.42 -12.34 4.07
CA LEU A 52 -3.67 -13.76 3.88
C LEU A 52 -2.36 -14.57 3.94
N LYS A 53 -1.30 -14.10 3.30
CA LYS A 53 0.03 -14.74 3.34
C LYS A 53 0.65 -14.72 4.74
N LEU A 54 0.44 -13.65 5.54
CA LEU A 54 0.84 -13.62 6.95
C LEU A 54 0.08 -14.66 7.79
N LYS A 55 -1.24 -14.80 7.57
CA LYS A 55 -2.04 -15.82 8.26
C LYS A 55 -1.53 -17.22 7.94
N GLU A 56 -1.24 -17.49 6.67
CA GLU A 56 -0.64 -18.75 6.23
C GLU A 56 0.71 -19.00 6.91
N ALA A 57 1.63 -18.03 6.88
CA ALA A 57 2.94 -18.13 7.53
C ALA A 57 2.83 -18.47 9.02
N LYS A 58 1.86 -17.85 9.71
CA LYS A 58 1.59 -18.11 11.13
C LYS A 58 1.09 -19.54 11.36
N CYS A 59 0.19 -20.04 10.51
CA CYS A 59 -0.28 -21.42 10.56
C CYS A 59 0.84 -22.43 10.29
N GLN A 60 1.78 -22.10 9.41
CA GLN A 60 2.93 -22.94 9.07
C GLN A 60 4.09 -22.83 10.08
N GLY A 61 4.06 -21.87 11.01
CA GLY A 61 5.20 -21.58 11.89
C GLY A 61 6.44 -21.10 11.14
N ARG A 62 6.27 -20.55 9.92
CA ARG A 62 7.36 -20.13 9.04
C ARG A 62 7.69 -18.66 9.25
N THR A 63 8.97 -18.35 9.39
CA THR A 63 9.47 -16.98 9.30
C THR A 63 9.63 -16.59 7.83
N MET A 64 9.02 -15.48 7.42
CA MET A 64 9.06 -14.97 6.05
C MET A 64 10.10 -13.85 5.92
N ILE A 65 10.72 -13.72 4.75
CA ILE A 65 11.78 -12.74 4.48
C ILE A 65 11.21 -11.56 3.66
N GLN A 66 11.44 -10.34 4.16
CA GLN A 66 11.07 -9.10 3.47
C GLN A 66 12.27 -8.14 3.42
N PRO A 67 12.79 -7.80 2.24
CA PRO A 67 13.85 -6.81 2.09
C PRO A 67 13.32 -5.37 2.22
N ARG A 68 14.24 -4.40 2.17
CA ARG A 68 13.94 -2.98 1.87
C ARG A 68 14.52 -2.64 0.50
N ALA A 69 13.71 -2.03 -0.36
CA ALA A 69 14.12 -1.62 -1.70
C ALA A 69 13.19 -0.53 -2.26
N GLY A 70 13.75 0.33 -3.09
CA GLY A 70 13.05 1.43 -3.77
C GLY A 70 14.02 2.29 -4.58
N VAL A 71 13.63 2.62 -5.81
CA VAL A 71 14.33 3.57 -6.70
C VAL A 71 13.31 4.50 -7.34
N ALA A 72 13.75 5.65 -7.84
CA ALA A 72 12.84 6.74 -8.23
C ALA A 72 12.00 6.43 -9.49
N LEU A 73 12.58 5.76 -10.47
CA LEU A 73 11.95 5.54 -11.77
C LEU A 73 11.13 4.26 -11.78
N LEU A 74 9.95 4.31 -12.39
CA LEU A 74 8.95 3.24 -12.32
C LEU A 74 9.44 1.91 -12.90
N ASN A 75 10.09 1.93 -14.06
CA ASN A 75 10.52 0.72 -14.75
C ASN A 75 11.64 0.03 -13.98
N GLU A 76 12.60 0.80 -13.49
CA GLU A 76 13.72 0.37 -12.66
C GLU A 76 13.21 -0.16 -11.31
N HIS A 77 12.17 0.46 -10.74
CA HIS A 77 11.54 -0.03 -9.52
C HIS A 77 10.84 -1.38 -9.75
N ILE A 78 10.12 -1.54 -10.86
CA ILE A 78 9.50 -2.83 -11.23
C ILE A 78 10.56 -3.90 -11.47
N GLU A 79 11.66 -3.57 -12.16
CA GLU A 79 12.77 -4.49 -12.39
C GLU A 79 13.41 -4.94 -11.07
N LEU A 80 13.67 -4.00 -10.16
CA LEU A 80 14.20 -4.29 -8.82
C LEU A 80 13.25 -5.21 -8.03
N MET A 81 11.93 -4.97 -8.08
CA MET A 81 10.96 -5.82 -7.40
C MET A 81 10.96 -7.25 -7.94
N ARG A 82 11.01 -7.41 -9.27
CA ARG A 82 11.06 -8.74 -9.92
C ARG A 82 12.36 -9.47 -9.58
N HIS A 83 13.49 -8.76 -9.53
CA HIS A 83 14.76 -9.34 -9.13
C HIS A 83 14.71 -9.88 -7.69
N LEU A 84 14.16 -9.11 -6.75
CA LEU A 84 14.02 -9.53 -5.35
C LEU A 84 13.06 -10.72 -5.17
N GLU A 85 11.96 -10.73 -5.93
CA GLU A 85 11.02 -11.86 -5.96
C GLU A 85 11.74 -13.14 -6.41
N GLN A 86 12.50 -13.07 -7.51
CA GLN A 86 13.28 -14.20 -8.04
C GLN A 86 14.41 -14.64 -7.09
N ALA A 87 14.98 -13.71 -6.31
CA ALA A 87 15.98 -14.00 -5.29
C ALA A 87 15.39 -14.69 -4.03
N GLY A 88 14.07 -14.86 -3.95
CA GLY A 88 13.40 -15.61 -2.88
C GLY A 88 12.76 -14.74 -1.80
N ALA A 89 12.48 -13.46 -2.07
CA ALA A 89 11.72 -12.63 -1.14
C ALA A 89 10.27 -13.15 -0.98
N ASP A 90 9.81 -13.35 0.26
CA ASP A 90 8.42 -13.75 0.54
C ASP A 90 7.46 -12.57 0.42
N PHE A 91 7.92 -11.34 0.69
CA PHE A 91 7.17 -10.11 0.53
C PHE A 91 8.00 -9.05 -0.18
N LEU A 92 7.36 -8.24 -1.01
CA LEU A 92 8.01 -7.15 -1.74
C LEU A 92 7.74 -5.80 -1.07
N PRO A 93 8.75 -4.94 -0.90
CA PRO A 93 8.57 -3.60 -0.36
C PRO A 93 8.28 -2.57 -1.47
N SER A 94 7.96 -1.35 -1.08
CA SER A 94 8.16 -0.18 -1.92
C SER A 94 8.57 0.95 -1.00
N THR A 95 9.89 1.14 -0.86
CA THR A 95 10.44 2.11 0.09
C THR A 95 10.31 3.50 -0.48
N ILE A 96 9.40 4.29 0.10
CA ILE A 96 9.13 5.65 -0.32
C ILE A 96 10.35 6.54 -0.03
N ASP A 97 10.68 7.44 -0.96
CA ASP A 97 11.79 8.39 -0.83
C ASP A 97 11.58 9.41 0.32
N SER A 98 12.63 10.14 0.68
CA SER A 98 12.58 11.09 1.81
C SER A 98 11.72 12.32 1.56
N TYR A 99 11.56 12.77 0.32
CA TYR A 99 10.77 13.96 -0.02
C TYR A 99 9.28 13.67 0.08
N THR A 100 8.84 12.53 -0.46
CA THR A 100 7.44 12.10 -0.31
C THR A 100 7.05 11.97 1.17
N ARG A 101 7.95 11.51 2.05
CA ARG A 101 7.71 11.45 3.51
C ARG A 101 7.52 12.81 4.18
N GLN A 102 8.03 13.87 3.57
CA GLN A 102 7.95 15.26 4.03
C GLN A 102 6.96 16.09 3.19
N ASN A 103 6.14 15.43 2.36
CA ASN A 103 5.17 16.07 1.48
C ASN A 103 5.82 17.14 0.58
N ARG A 104 6.90 16.77 -0.13
CA ARG A 104 7.64 17.61 -1.08
C ARG A 104 7.65 16.98 -2.46
#